data_AF-D7WEW4-F1
#
_entry.id   AF-D7WEW4-F1
#
_cell.length_a   1.000
_cell.length_b   1.000
_cell.length_c   1.000
_cell.angle_alpha   90.00
_cell.angle_beta   90.00
_cell.angle_gamma   90.00
#
_symmetry.space_group_name_H-M   'P 1'
#
loop_
_entity.id
_entity.type
_entity.pdbx_description
1 polymer ?
#
loop_
_entity_poly.entity_id
_entity_poly.type
_entity_poly.pdbx_seq_one_letter_code
_entity_poly.pdbx_strand_id
1 'polypeptide(L)'
;MQLKLRWGAGVVALGVILGCVIGVIWGFLRPGYVAEVVDGGVQINHVLSPDSVEFASFGWFVILSTLLGLAVGLVAYGTGERESSLSRMVFAACVALFSSWALHVLGQWSANLANPPHAAAESDTFTLVPAFQPGIAWCAAPFMASLAYWLGLVSTAAFEGGRGSVQVGE
;
A
#
# COMPACT_ATOMS: atom_id res chain seq x y z
N MET A 1 19.80 23.50 4.93
CA MET A 1 19.93 22.14 4.34
C MET A 1 19.54 21.03 5.32
N GLN A 2 20.04 21.05 6.57
CA GLN A 2 19.74 20.05 7.62
C GLN A 2 18.23 19.82 7.89
N LEU A 3 17.39 20.87 7.88
CA LEU A 3 15.95 20.74 8.16
C LEU A 3 15.18 19.96 7.07
N LYS A 4 15.50 20.22 5.79
CA LYS A 4 14.87 19.55 4.64
C LYS A 4 15.21 18.06 4.58
N LEU A 5 16.45 17.70 4.95
CA LEU A 5 16.89 16.31 5.00
C LEU A 5 16.16 15.52 6.11
N ARG A 6 15.98 16.14 7.30
CA ARG A 6 15.23 15.54 8.42
C ARG A 6 13.77 15.30 8.08
N TRP A 7 13.13 16.23 7.38
CA TRP A 7 11.76 16.08 6.92
C TRP A 7 11.61 14.92 5.92
N GLY A 8 12.43 14.91 4.86
CA GLY A 8 12.36 13.86 3.83
C GLY A 8 12.62 12.47 4.39
N ALA A 9 13.62 12.34 5.27
CA ALA A 9 13.91 11.09 5.97
C ALA A 9 12.74 10.62 6.85
N GLY A 10 12.04 11.54 7.53
CA GLY A 10 10.86 11.21 8.34
C GLY A 10 9.71 10.65 7.51
N VAL A 11 9.40 11.27 6.36
CA VAL A 11 8.36 10.79 5.44
C VAL A 11 8.70 9.42 4.87
N VAL A 12 9.97 9.21 4.48
CA VAL A 12 10.46 7.91 4.00
C VAL A 12 10.35 6.85 5.09
N ALA A 13 10.87 7.13 6.29
CA ALA A 13 10.85 6.18 7.40
C ALA A 13 9.42 5.78 7.76
N LEU A 14 8.51 6.76 7.87
CA LEU A 14 7.11 6.51 8.17
C LEU A 14 6.46 5.64 7.09
N GLY A 15 6.61 6.02 5.81
CA GLY A 15 6.03 5.28 4.70
C GLY A 15 6.49 3.82 4.66
N VAL A 16 7.81 3.60 4.80
CA VAL A 16 8.39 2.25 4.80
C VAL A 16 7.93 1.45 6.01
N ILE A 17 7.93 2.02 7.21
CA ILE A 17 7.45 1.33 8.42
C ILE A 17 5.99 0.92 8.26
N LEU A 18 5.12 1.84 7.82
CA LEU A 18 3.71 1.54 7.56
C LEU A 18 3.56 0.46 6.49
N GLY A 19 4.30 0.56 5.39
CA GLY A 19 4.31 -0.44 4.32
C GLY A 19 4.68 -1.83 4.85
N CYS A 20 5.76 -1.93 5.63
CA CYS A 20 6.19 -3.18 6.25
C CYS A 20 5.12 -3.76 7.20
N VAL A 21 4.60 -2.95 8.14
CA VAL A 21 3.61 -3.42 9.12
C VAL A 21 2.32 -3.88 8.43
N ILE A 22 1.79 -3.06 7.51
CA ILE A 22 0.57 -3.41 6.75
C ILE A 22 0.82 -4.65 5.90
N GLY A 23 1.99 -4.76 5.26
CA GLY A 23 2.36 -5.91 4.45
C GLY A 23 2.37 -7.20 5.25
N VAL A 24 3.02 -7.20 6.42
CA VAL A 24 3.06 -8.37 7.31
C VAL A 24 1.65 -8.79 7.72
N ILE A 25 0.84 -7.84 8.21
CA ILE A 25 -0.56 -8.09 8.62
C ILE A 25 -1.37 -8.67 7.46
N TRP A 26 -1.25 -8.07 6.27
CA TRP A 26 -1.95 -8.53 5.08
C TRP A 26 -1.55 -9.95 4.68
N GLY A 27 -0.26 -10.28 4.71
CA GLY A 27 0.20 -11.63 4.35
C GLY A 27 -0.29 -12.72 5.30
N PHE A 28 -0.45 -12.42 6.59
CA PHE A 28 -1.05 -13.36 7.57
C PHE A 28 -2.56 -13.54 7.39
N LEU A 29 -3.27 -12.48 6.95
CA LEU A 29 -4.72 -12.51 6.76
C LEU A 29 -5.15 -12.96 5.35
N ARG A 30 -4.19 -13.22 4.45
CA ARG A 30 -4.47 -13.57 3.06
C ARG A 30 -5.04 -15.00 2.97
N PRO A 31 -6.29 -15.19 2.48
CA PRO A 31 -6.80 -16.53 2.21
C PRO A 31 -5.98 -17.18 1.09
N GLY A 32 -5.67 -18.47 1.23
CA GLY A 32 -5.00 -19.27 0.20
C GLY A 32 -5.93 -20.36 -0.36
N TYR A 33 -5.54 -20.97 -1.47
CA TYR A 33 -6.27 -22.10 -2.07
C TYR A 33 -5.99 -23.37 -1.27
N VAL A 34 -7.01 -24.13 -0.87
CA VAL A 34 -6.83 -25.46 -0.29
C VAL A 34 -6.68 -26.46 -1.45
N ALA A 35 -5.48 -27.03 -1.61
CA ALA A 35 -5.18 -28.11 -2.54
C ALA A 35 -5.29 -29.45 -1.81
N GLU A 36 -5.85 -30.47 -2.46
CA GLU A 36 -5.88 -31.86 -1.99
C GLU A 36 -4.93 -32.70 -2.85
N VAL A 37 -4.18 -33.61 -2.23
CA VAL A 37 -3.35 -34.56 -2.98
C VAL A 37 -4.21 -35.78 -3.28
N VAL A 38 -4.62 -35.93 -4.55
CA VAL A 38 -5.38 -37.11 -4.99
C VAL A 38 -4.55 -37.86 -6.02
N ASP A 39 -4.26 -39.13 -5.76
CA ASP A 39 -3.56 -40.08 -6.64
C ASP A 39 -2.22 -39.59 -7.21
N GLY A 40 -1.34 -39.06 -6.35
CA GLY A 40 0.02 -38.66 -6.75
C GLY A 40 0.08 -37.41 -7.63
N GLY A 41 -1.04 -36.70 -7.78
CA GLY A 41 -1.16 -35.39 -8.40
C GLY A 41 -1.70 -34.35 -7.42
N VAL A 42 -1.23 -33.11 -7.53
CA VAL A 42 -1.79 -31.98 -6.79
C VAL A 42 -3.03 -31.50 -7.56
N GLN A 43 -4.22 -31.72 -7.01
CA GLN A 43 -5.45 -31.16 -7.57
C GLN A 43 -5.96 -30.03 -6.68
N ILE A 44 -6.24 -28.89 -7.31
CA ILE A 44 -6.88 -27.76 -6.64
C ILE A 44 -8.35 -28.12 -6.46
N ASN A 45 -8.78 -28.35 -5.22
CA ASN A 45 -10.20 -28.62 -4.95
C ASN A 45 -10.99 -27.30 -5.07
N HIS A 46 -11.53 -27.06 -6.26
CA HIS A 46 -12.33 -25.88 -6.59
C HIS A 46 -13.67 -25.79 -5.82
N VAL A 47 -14.10 -26.85 -5.13
CA VAL A 47 -15.34 -26.86 -4.31
C VAL A 47 -15.09 -26.27 -2.91
N LEU A 48 -13.87 -26.41 -2.38
CA LEU A 48 -13.44 -25.83 -1.09
C LEU A 48 -12.65 -24.53 -1.24
N SER A 49 -12.13 -24.26 -2.44
CA SER A 49 -11.37 -23.06 -2.74
C SER A 49 -12.27 -21.87 -3.08
N PRO A 50 -12.04 -20.67 -2.52
CA PRO A 50 -12.79 -19.47 -2.90
C PRO A 50 -12.66 -19.20 -4.41
N ASP A 51 -13.78 -18.93 -5.09
CA ASP A 51 -13.89 -18.72 -6.55
C ASP A 51 -12.92 -17.67 -7.12
N SER A 52 -12.32 -16.80 -6.29
CA SER A 52 -11.43 -15.73 -6.77
C SER A 52 -10.40 -15.26 -5.73
N VAL A 53 -9.55 -16.15 -5.19
CA VAL A 53 -8.47 -15.76 -4.25
C VAL A 53 -7.51 -14.73 -4.87
N GLU A 54 -7.21 -14.85 -6.17
CA GLU A 54 -6.38 -13.88 -6.90
C GLU A 54 -7.01 -12.49 -6.95
N PHE A 55 -8.31 -12.40 -7.21
CA PHE A 55 -9.06 -11.15 -7.24
C PHE A 55 -9.18 -10.51 -5.85
N ALA A 56 -9.46 -11.31 -4.82
CA ALA A 56 -9.54 -10.84 -3.44
C ALA A 56 -8.18 -10.28 -2.96
N SER A 57 -7.10 -10.96 -3.33
CA SER A 57 -5.74 -10.52 -3.04
C SER A 57 -5.38 -9.23 -3.75
N PHE A 58 -5.77 -9.11 -5.03
CA PHE A 58 -5.62 -7.87 -5.80
C PHE A 58 -6.37 -6.72 -5.13
N GLY A 59 -7.65 -6.94 -4.80
CA GLY A 59 -8.50 -5.94 -4.15
C GLY A 59 -7.90 -5.45 -2.84
N TRP A 60 -7.44 -6.35 -1.98
CA TRP A 60 -6.75 -5.98 -0.74
C TRP A 60 -5.45 -5.23 -0.97
N PHE A 61 -4.63 -5.65 -1.93
CA PHE A 61 -3.41 -4.91 -2.24
C PHE A 61 -3.73 -3.48 -2.71
N VAL A 62 -4.72 -3.30 -3.59
CA VAL A 62 -5.15 -1.97 -4.06
C VAL A 62 -5.67 -1.11 -2.92
N ILE A 63 -6.53 -1.65 -2.06
CA ILE A 63 -7.10 -0.91 -0.92
C ILE A 63 -6.02 -0.50 0.07
N LEU A 64 -5.13 -1.42 0.45
CA LEU A 64 -4.06 -1.13 1.40
C LEU A 64 -3.02 -0.16 0.84
N SER A 65 -2.64 -0.31 -0.43
CA SER A 65 -1.71 0.61 -1.11
C SER A 65 -2.32 2.01 -1.28
N THR A 66 -3.63 2.10 -1.56
CA THR A 66 -4.40 3.35 -1.61
C THR A 66 -4.37 4.07 -0.26
N LEU A 67 -4.67 3.36 0.83
CA LEU A 67 -4.63 3.91 2.19
C LEU A 67 -3.22 4.33 2.62
N LEU A 68 -2.21 3.54 2.26
CA LEU A 68 -0.81 3.87 2.51
C LEU A 68 -0.40 5.14 1.74
N GLY A 69 -0.76 5.24 0.46
CA GLY A 69 -0.53 6.43 -0.35
C GLY A 69 -1.21 7.67 0.23
N LEU A 70 -2.47 7.55 0.66
CA LEU A 70 -3.21 8.61 1.33
C LEU A 70 -2.47 9.10 2.59
N ALA A 71 -2.02 8.19 3.46
CA ALA A 71 -1.29 8.54 4.67
C ALA A 71 0.03 9.27 4.37
N VAL A 72 0.82 8.77 3.41
CA VAL A 72 2.07 9.41 2.98
C VAL A 72 1.82 10.80 2.41
N GLY A 73 0.80 10.96 1.55
CA GLY A 73 0.44 12.25 0.96
C GLY A 73 0.00 13.29 2.00
N LEU A 74 -0.85 12.89 2.95
CA LEU A 74 -1.31 13.76 4.04
C LEU A 74 -0.17 14.17 4.97
N VAL A 75 0.71 13.25 5.35
CA VAL A 75 1.86 13.55 6.20
C VAL A 75 2.85 14.46 5.47
N ALA A 76 3.18 14.16 4.21
CA ALA A 76 4.08 14.98 3.41
C ALA A 76 3.54 16.41 3.26
N TYR A 77 2.23 16.56 3.09
CA TYR A 77 1.59 17.87 3.05
C TYR A 77 1.62 18.57 4.42
N GLY A 78 1.08 17.93 5.47
CA GLY A 78 0.90 18.55 6.79
C GLY A 78 2.18 18.85 7.56
N THR A 79 3.29 18.17 7.23
CA THR A 79 4.61 18.41 7.84
C THR A 79 5.51 19.31 7.00
N GLY A 80 5.08 19.67 5.78
CA GLY A 80 5.81 20.58 4.92
C GLY A 80 5.70 22.03 5.39
N GLU A 81 6.83 22.75 5.49
CA GLU A 81 6.81 24.21 5.65
C GLU A 81 6.00 24.87 4.52
N ARG A 82 5.40 26.03 4.79
CA ARG A 82 4.39 26.80 4.01
C ARG A 82 4.62 26.94 2.49
N GLU A 83 5.81 26.65 1.97
CA GLU A 83 6.09 26.54 0.53
C GLU A 83 5.81 25.12 0.03
N SER A 84 4.55 24.89 -0.30
CA SER A 84 4.04 23.64 -0.81
C SER A 84 4.34 23.54 -2.31
N SER A 85 5.38 22.77 -2.67
CA SER A 85 5.91 22.67 -4.03
C SER A 85 5.50 21.36 -4.74
N LEU A 86 5.36 21.41 -6.07
CA LEU A 86 5.18 20.24 -6.93
C LEU A 86 6.29 19.19 -6.72
N SER A 87 7.52 19.62 -6.41
CA SER A 87 8.64 18.71 -6.14
C SER A 87 8.38 17.80 -4.93
N ARG A 88 7.71 18.31 -3.89
CA ARG A 88 7.35 17.51 -2.70
C ARG A 88 6.23 16.53 -3.00
N MET A 89 5.32 16.86 -3.91
CA MET A 89 4.28 15.94 -4.38
C MET A 89 4.91 14.75 -5.09
N VAL A 90 5.83 15.01 -6.03
CA VAL A 90 6.56 13.96 -6.76
C VAL A 90 7.38 13.11 -5.78
N PHE A 91 8.05 13.74 -4.82
CA PHE A 91 8.77 13.03 -3.76
C PHE A 91 7.84 12.11 -2.95
N ALA A 92 6.69 12.61 -2.48
CA ALA A 92 5.71 11.81 -1.75
C ALA A 92 5.18 10.63 -2.58
N ALA A 93 4.94 10.84 -3.88
CA ALA A 93 4.56 9.77 -4.80
C ALA A 93 5.64 8.69 -4.92
N CYS A 94 6.91 9.06 -5.06
CA CYS A 94 8.04 8.12 -5.06
C CYS A 94 8.15 7.34 -3.74
N VAL A 95 7.97 8.02 -2.61
CA VAL A 95 7.97 7.35 -1.28
C VAL A 95 6.80 6.39 -1.16
N ALA A 96 5.59 6.77 -1.60
CA ALA A 96 4.42 5.91 -1.57
C ALA A 96 4.61 4.67 -2.46
N LEU A 97 5.19 4.83 -3.65
CA LEU A 97 5.54 3.72 -4.53
C LEU A 97 6.53 2.76 -3.85
N PHE A 98 7.61 3.28 -3.26
CA PHE A 98 8.59 2.47 -2.55
C PHE A 98 8.01 1.77 -1.31
N SER A 99 7.12 2.44 -0.59
CA SER A 99 6.43 1.87 0.57
C SER A 99 5.44 0.77 0.17
N SER A 100 4.75 0.93 -0.96
CA SER A 100 3.90 -0.11 -1.54
C SER A 100 4.72 -1.33 -1.99
N TRP A 101 5.94 -1.11 -2.47
CA TRP A 101 6.87 -2.20 -2.79
C TRP A 101 7.30 -2.97 -1.53
N ALA A 102 7.65 -2.26 -0.45
CA ALA A 102 7.94 -2.91 0.84
C ALA A 102 6.74 -3.71 1.37
N LEU A 103 5.53 -3.16 1.29
CA LEU A 103 4.28 -3.86 1.64
C LEU A 103 4.14 -5.17 0.87
N HIS A 104 4.33 -5.11 -0.45
CA HIS A 104 4.22 -6.29 -1.31
C HIS A 104 5.25 -7.38 -0.93
N VAL A 105 6.53 -7.01 -0.82
CA VAL A 105 7.61 -7.96 -0.52
C VAL A 105 7.39 -8.62 0.84
N LEU A 106 7.12 -7.83 1.87
CA LEU A 106 6.92 -8.36 3.23
C LEU A 106 5.63 -9.17 3.33
N GLY A 107 4.57 -8.78 2.63
CA GLY A 107 3.33 -9.54 2.59
C GLY A 107 3.44 -10.88 1.89
N GLN A 108 4.21 -10.97 0.80
CA GLN A 108 4.51 -12.27 0.19
C GLN A 108 5.37 -13.13 1.13
N TRP A 109 6.33 -12.53 1.82
CA TRP A 109 7.20 -13.26 2.74
C TRP A 109 6.45 -13.79 3.96
N SER A 110 5.59 -13.00 4.58
CA SER A 110 4.77 -13.46 5.72
C SER A 110 3.71 -14.48 5.30
N ALA A 111 3.13 -14.38 4.11
CA ALA A 111 2.21 -15.39 3.58
C ALA A 111 2.90 -16.75 3.39
N ASN A 112 4.12 -16.76 2.84
CA ASN A 112 4.92 -17.98 2.68
C ASN A 112 5.36 -18.58 4.02
N LEU A 113 5.64 -17.74 5.01
CA LEU A 113 5.99 -18.20 6.36
C LEU A 113 4.79 -18.83 7.08
N ALA A 114 3.59 -18.28 6.88
CA ALA A 114 2.35 -18.82 7.45
C ALA A 114 1.92 -20.14 6.81
N ASN A 115 2.22 -20.34 5.52
CA ASN A 115 1.85 -21.55 4.76
C ASN A 115 3.08 -22.15 4.06
N PRO A 116 3.98 -22.82 4.80
CA PRO A 116 5.23 -23.32 4.23
C PRO A 116 4.97 -24.50 3.27
N PRO A 117 5.57 -24.52 2.06
CA PRO A 117 5.29 -25.53 1.01
C PRO A 117 5.60 -26.97 1.41
N HIS A 118 6.36 -27.20 2.49
CA HIS A 118 6.74 -28.53 2.96
C HIS A 118 5.69 -29.16 3.88
N ALA A 119 4.73 -28.39 4.41
CA ALA A 119 3.60 -28.97 5.15
C ALA A 119 2.69 -29.81 4.23
N ALA A 120 2.81 -29.65 2.91
CA ALA A 120 2.13 -30.47 1.90
C ALA A 120 2.56 -31.94 1.88
N ALA A 121 3.73 -32.28 2.44
CA ALA A 121 4.22 -33.65 2.45
C ALA A 121 3.67 -34.48 3.63
N GLU A 122 3.06 -33.83 4.64
CA GLU A 122 2.61 -34.47 5.89
C GLU A 122 1.08 -34.53 6.04
N SER A 123 0.31 -33.79 5.23
CA SER A 123 -1.16 -33.75 5.27
C SER A 123 -1.81 -33.87 3.88
N ASP A 124 -2.95 -34.56 3.81
CA ASP A 124 -3.78 -34.81 2.60
C ASP A 124 -4.34 -33.52 1.95
N THR A 125 -4.19 -32.38 2.63
CA THR A 125 -4.62 -31.02 2.25
C THR A 125 -3.50 -30.01 2.51
N PHE A 126 -3.24 -29.09 1.57
CA PHE A 126 -2.25 -28.01 1.71
C PHE A 126 -2.70 -26.69 1.08
N THR A 127 -2.35 -25.56 1.69
CA THR A 127 -2.76 -24.23 1.20
C THR A 127 -1.73 -23.63 0.24
N LEU A 128 -2.04 -23.57 -1.06
CA LEU A 128 -1.22 -22.89 -2.07
C LEU A 128 -1.64 -21.42 -2.23
N VAL A 129 -0.67 -20.51 -2.08
CA VAL A 129 -0.86 -19.08 -2.31
C VAL A 129 -0.15 -18.72 -3.62
N PRO A 130 -0.87 -18.55 -4.76
CA PRO A 130 -0.24 -18.24 -6.02
C PRO A 130 0.46 -16.88 -6.02
N ALA A 131 1.55 -16.82 -6.78
CA ALA A 131 2.36 -15.62 -6.97
C ALA A 131 1.50 -14.51 -7.59
N PHE A 132 1.31 -13.43 -6.83
CA PHE A 132 0.50 -12.30 -7.24
C PHE A 132 1.32 -11.32 -8.08
N GLN A 133 0.85 -11.00 -9.29
CA GLN A 133 1.44 -9.96 -10.14
C GLN A 133 0.62 -8.67 -10.03
N PRO A 134 1.11 -7.62 -9.35
CA PRO A 134 0.27 -6.46 -9.04
C PRO A 134 -0.11 -5.61 -10.28
N GLY A 135 0.62 -5.72 -11.39
CA GLY A 135 0.30 -5.02 -12.64
C GLY A 135 0.10 -3.52 -12.46
N ILE A 136 -1.08 -3.00 -12.81
CA ILE A 136 -1.44 -1.58 -12.69
C ILE A 136 -1.63 -1.13 -11.23
N ALA A 137 -1.82 -2.06 -10.28
CA ALA A 137 -2.07 -1.71 -8.87
C ALA A 137 -0.89 -0.98 -8.22
N TRP A 138 0.31 -1.10 -8.77
CA TRP A 138 1.47 -0.30 -8.36
C TRP A 138 1.21 1.21 -8.44
N CYS A 139 0.30 1.64 -9.30
CA CYS A 139 -0.05 3.05 -9.47
C CYS A 139 -0.99 3.58 -8.38
N ALA A 140 -1.67 2.72 -7.61
CA ALA A 140 -2.67 3.14 -6.63
C ALA A 140 -2.06 4.00 -5.52
N ALA A 141 -0.95 3.54 -4.92
CA ALA A 141 -0.23 4.29 -3.88
C ALA A 141 0.29 5.67 -4.34
N PRO A 142 1.10 5.78 -5.43
CA PRO A 142 1.60 7.07 -5.88
C PRO A 142 0.49 8.01 -6.37
N PHE A 143 -0.56 7.48 -7.00
CA PHE A 143 -1.73 8.28 -7.40
C PHE A 143 -2.42 8.88 -6.19
N MET A 144 -2.73 8.07 -5.17
CA MET A 144 -3.40 8.55 -3.97
C MET A 144 -2.55 9.51 -3.14
N ALA A 145 -1.24 9.28 -3.06
CA ALA A 145 -0.33 10.22 -2.40
C ALA A 145 -0.33 11.59 -3.10
N SER A 146 -0.27 11.58 -4.43
CA SER A 146 -0.32 12.80 -5.24
C SER A 146 -1.66 13.53 -5.10
N LEU A 147 -2.77 12.78 -5.17
CA LEU A 147 -4.11 13.34 -5.04
C LEU A 147 -4.34 13.95 -3.65
N ALA A 148 -3.98 13.24 -2.58
CA ALA A 148 -4.12 13.73 -1.22
C ALA A 148 -3.29 15.01 -0.97
N TYR A 149 -2.05 15.02 -1.46
CA TYR A 149 -1.18 16.20 -1.38
C TYR A 149 -1.78 17.39 -2.16
N TRP A 150 -2.29 17.14 -3.37
CA TRP A 150 -2.89 18.17 -4.22
C TRP A 150 -4.20 18.73 -3.64
N LEU A 151 -5.04 17.89 -3.05
CA LEU A 151 -6.24 18.37 -2.36
C LEU A 151 -5.88 19.23 -1.14
N GLY A 152 -4.82 18.88 -0.42
CA GLY A 152 -4.26 19.73 0.64
C GLY A 152 -3.89 21.12 0.12
N LEU A 153 -3.11 21.17 -0.97
CA LEU A 153 -2.75 22.42 -1.65
C LEU A 153 -3.95 23.30 -1.98
N VAL A 154 -4.91 22.74 -2.73
CA VAL A 154 -6.09 23.47 -3.22
C VAL A 154 -6.96 23.96 -2.07
N SER A 155 -7.17 23.14 -1.05
CA SER A 155 -7.98 23.53 0.10
C SER A 155 -7.40 24.72 0.85
N THR A 156 -6.08 24.73 1.12
CA THR A 156 -5.44 25.90 1.76
C THR A 156 -5.50 27.16 0.91
N ALA A 157 -5.26 27.05 -0.40
CA ALA A 157 -5.32 28.21 -1.29
C ALA A 157 -6.73 28.82 -1.32
N ALA A 158 -7.78 27.99 -1.32
CA ALA A 158 -9.17 28.44 -1.26
C ALA A 158 -9.48 29.20 0.05
N PHE A 159 -8.99 28.73 1.19
CA PHE A 159 -9.18 29.40 2.48
C PHE A 159 -8.44 30.74 2.58
N GLU A 160 -7.23 30.85 2.02
CA GLU A 160 -6.48 32.11 2.02
C GLU A 160 -7.09 33.16 1.08
N GLY A 161 -7.54 32.74 -0.12
CA GLY A 161 -8.23 33.61 -1.07
C GLY A 161 -9.53 34.22 -0.51
N GLY A 162 -10.32 33.42 0.21
CA GLY A 162 -11.56 33.90 0.84
C GLY A 162 -11.36 34.90 1.99
N ARG A 163 -10.26 34.82 2.74
CA ARG A 163 -9.94 35.84 3.77
C ARG A 163 -9.48 37.16 3.15
N GLY A 164 -8.73 37.10 2.04
CA GLY A 164 -8.26 38.30 1.33
C GLY A 164 -9.41 39.13 0.76
N SER A 165 -10.45 38.48 0.21
CA SER A 165 -11.61 39.20 -0.36
C SER A 165 -12.49 39.90 0.68
N VAL A 166 -12.49 39.45 1.93
CA VAL A 166 -13.28 40.08 3.02
C VAL A 166 -12.61 41.36 3.54
N GLN A 167 -11.28 41.49 3.40
CA GLN A 167 -10.53 42.63 3.95
C GLN A 167 -10.36 43.81 2.96
N VAL A 168 -10.66 43.63 1.68
CA VAL A 168 -10.57 44.70 0.65
C VAL A 168 -11.92 45.42 0.46
N GLY A 169 -12.96 44.98 1.16
CA GLY A 169 -14.32 45.52 1.07
C GLY A 169 -14.72 46.53 2.15
N GLU A 170 -13.79 47.00 2.99
CA GLU A 170 -14.03 48.03 4.01
C GLU A 170 -13.37 49.37 3.66
#